data_AF-A0A365N0F4-F1
#
_entry.id   AF-A0A365N0F4-F1
#
_cell.length_a   1.000
_cell.length_b   1.000
_cell.length_c   1.000
_cell.angle_alpha   90.00
_cell.angle_beta   90.00
_cell.angle_gamma   90.00
#
_symmetry.space_group_name_H-M   'P 1'
#
loop_
_entity.id
_entity.type
_entity.pdbx_description
1 polymer ?
#
loop_
_entity_poly.entity_id
_entity_poly.type
_entity_poly.pdbx_seq_one_letter_code
_entity_poly.pdbx_strand_id
1 'polypeptide(L)'
;MTYCKEKYLTLQVKSWSVRTNGPQTSGQILEGSVTIYGPVKSFNLYDLNLDFVFGPEAHDRGGNTIKSEATLGIRKPEDHIAYLDYTNFLGVINRSYTCILVAKLLPSMWTPEEKRMIGAALILEVTDHVGAASQYKRIGVLCLPYEQYWANVQDSKTVELV
;
A
#
# COMPACT_ATOMS: atom_id res chain seq x y z
N MET A 1 -21.25 0.73 -20.65
CA MET A 1 -20.41 -0.25 -19.92
C MET A 1 -20.34 0.20 -18.48
N THR A 2 -21.20 -0.35 -17.62
CA THR A 2 -21.33 0.08 -16.21
C THR A 2 -20.21 -0.57 -15.42
N TYR A 3 -19.15 0.17 -15.12
CA TYR A 3 -18.06 -0.31 -14.27
C TYR A 3 -18.62 -0.51 -12.86
N CYS A 4 -18.90 -1.76 -12.49
CA CYS A 4 -19.39 -2.12 -11.17
C CYS A 4 -18.23 -2.01 -10.17
N LYS A 5 -17.98 -0.78 -9.73
CA LYS A 5 -16.86 -0.35 -8.87
C LYS A 5 -16.80 -1.14 -7.54
N GLU A 6 -17.96 -1.62 -7.08
CA GLU A 6 -18.11 -2.36 -5.83
C GLU A 6 -17.45 -3.75 -5.84
N LYS A 7 -17.27 -4.38 -7.01
CA LYS A 7 -16.61 -5.71 -7.08
C LYS A 7 -15.09 -5.64 -6.92
N TYR A 8 -14.50 -4.45 -7.04
CA TYR A 8 -13.04 -4.28 -7.11
C TYR A 8 -12.46 -3.54 -5.91
N LEU A 9 -13.26 -2.82 -5.12
CA LEU A 9 -12.83 -2.20 -3.88
C LEU A 9 -13.08 -3.14 -2.71
N THR A 10 -12.07 -3.34 -1.87
CA THR A 10 -12.15 -4.24 -0.71
C THR A 10 -12.16 -3.50 0.62
N LEU A 11 -12.03 -2.18 0.59
CA LEU A 11 -11.89 -1.34 1.78
C LEU A 11 -13.09 -0.39 1.95
N GLN A 12 -13.51 -0.21 3.20
CA GLN A 12 -14.54 0.73 3.62
C GLN A 12 -13.94 1.87 4.44
N VAL A 13 -14.28 3.12 4.09
CA VAL A 13 -13.98 4.28 4.93
C VAL A 13 -15.07 4.39 6.00
N LYS A 14 -14.67 4.40 7.28
CA LYS A 14 -15.59 4.52 8.42
C LYS A 14 -15.75 5.97 8.85
N SER A 15 -14.65 6.70 8.91
CA SER A 15 -14.62 8.12 9.25
C SER A 15 -13.33 8.74 8.73
N TRP A 16 -13.31 10.06 8.63
CA TRP A 16 -12.11 10.83 8.33
C TRP A 16 -12.18 12.14 9.10
N SER A 17 -11.01 12.69 9.42
CA SER A 17 -10.87 13.99 10.08
C SER A 17 -9.70 14.75 9.47
N VAL A 18 -9.83 16.08 9.39
CA VAL A 18 -8.78 16.96 8.89
C VAL A 18 -8.72 18.19 9.78
N ARG A 19 -7.50 18.54 10.22
CA ARG A 19 -7.22 19.81 10.87
C ARG A 19 -6.63 20.77 9.84
N THR A 20 -7.25 21.94 9.69
CA THR A 20 -6.75 23.00 8.81
C THR A 20 -6.28 24.20 9.62
N ASN A 21 -5.41 25.02 9.04
CA ASN A 21 -4.91 26.24 9.67
C ASN A 21 -5.89 27.44 9.54
N GLY A 22 -7.17 27.12 9.27
CA GLY A 22 -8.26 28.08 9.14
C GLY A 22 -8.35 28.77 7.75
N PRO A 23 -9.35 29.63 7.57
CA PRO A 23 -9.62 30.30 6.29
C PRO A 23 -8.51 31.27 5.86
N GLN A 24 -7.74 31.80 6.82
CA GLN A 24 -6.70 32.81 6.57
C GLN A 24 -5.49 32.26 5.82
N THR A 25 -5.27 30.94 5.83
CA THR A 25 -4.23 30.26 5.06
C THR A 25 -4.84 29.40 3.94
N SER A 26 -5.96 29.84 3.39
CA SER A 26 -6.70 29.12 2.34
C SER A 26 -7.08 27.68 2.73
N GLY A 27 -7.27 27.40 4.03
CA GLY A 27 -7.63 26.06 4.49
C GLY A 27 -6.51 25.03 4.37
N GLN A 28 -5.24 25.45 4.36
CA GLN A 28 -4.09 24.55 4.38
C GLN A 28 -4.28 23.43 5.41
N ILE A 29 -4.18 22.19 4.95
CA ILE A 29 -4.27 20.99 5.78
C ILE A 29 -2.99 20.88 6.61
N LEU A 30 -3.16 20.81 7.93
CA LEU A 30 -2.08 20.60 8.88
C LEU A 30 -1.91 19.11 9.17
N GLU A 31 -3.02 18.42 9.42
CA GLU A 31 -3.07 17.00 9.76
C GLU A 31 -4.35 16.40 9.19
N GLY A 32 -4.32 15.11 8.86
CA GLY A 32 -5.48 14.37 8.41
C GLY A 32 -5.40 12.93 8.87
N SER A 33 -6.51 12.40 9.37
CA SER A 33 -6.63 10.98 9.69
C SER A 33 -7.81 10.36 8.96
N VAL A 34 -7.69 9.07 8.65
CA VAL A 34 -8.79 8.29 8.08
C VAL A 34 -8.87 6.93 8.76
N THR A 35 -10.07 6.60 9.26
CA THR A 35 -10.36 5.28 9.79
C THR A 35 -10.94 4.41 8.69
N ILE A 36 -10.28 3.30 8.42
CA ILE A 36 -10.63 2.36 7.36
C ILE A 36 -10.81 0.96 7.92
N TYR A 37 -11.67 0.17 7.28
CA TYR A 37 -11.91 -1.22 7.60
C TYR A 37 -11.78 -2.06 6.33
N GLY A 38 -11.04 -3.15 6.40
CA GLY A 38 -10.87 -4.05 5.27
C GLY A 38 -10.05 -5.29 5.58
N PRO A 39 -9.88 -6.19 4.60
CA PRO A 39 -9.11 -7.41 4.74
C PRO A 39 -7.65 -7.12 5.00
N VAL A 40 -7.06 -7.80 5.98
CA VAL A 40 -5.65 -7.61 6.36
C VAL A 40 -4.88 -8.91 6.33
N LYS A 41 -3.59 -8.82 6.00
CA LYS A 41 -2.64 -9.92 6.11
C LYS A 41 -1.25 -9.38 6.39
N SER A 42 -0.47 -10.12 7.18
CA SER A 42 0.91 -9.76 7.47
C SER A 42 1.85 -10.39 6.45
N PHE A 43 2.82 -9.62 5.96
CA PHE A 43 3.83 -10.09 5.01
C PHE A 43 5.23 -9.66 5.46
N ASN A 44 6.17 -10.60 5.44
CA ASN A 44 7.58 -10.24 5.38
C ASN A 44 7.92 -9.85 3.95
N LEU A 45 8.29 -8.57 3.75
CA LEU A 45 8.54 -8.05 2.40
C LEU A 45 9.79 -8.67 1.77
N TYR A 46 10.77 -9.09 2.58
CA TYR A 46 11.98 -9.73 2.08
C TYR A 46 11.71 -11.14 1.50
N ASP A 47 10.81 -11.90 2.14
CA ASP A 47 10.51 -13.29 1.77
C ASP A 47 9.68 -13.40 0.48
N LEU A 48 9.14 -12.27 0.00
CA LEU A 48 8.25 -12.22 -1.16
C LEU A 48 8.97 -12.00 -2.49
N ASN A 49 10.32 -11.96 -2.51
CA ASN A 49 11.12 -11.72 -3.71
C ASN A 49 10.61 -10.53 -4.55
N LEU A 50 10.36 -9.41 -3.88
CA LEU A 50 9.69 -8.25 -4.46
C LEU A 50 10.59 -7.43 -5.37
N ASP A 51 10.02 -6.91 -6.45
CA ASP A 51 10.56 -5.75 -7.15
C ASP A 51 10.18 -4.48 -6.39
N PHE A 52 11.18 -3.77 -5.87
CA PHE A 52 10.98 -2.53 -5.13
C PHE A 52 11.05 -1.31 -6.05
N VAL A 53 9.98 -0.53 -6.07
CA VAL A 53 9.89 0.73 -6.79
C VAL A 53 9.93 1.89 -5.80
N PHE A 54 10.94 2.73 -5.94
CA PHE A 54 11.18 3.84 -5.03
C PHE A 54 10.86 5.18 -5.68
N GLY A 55 10.47 6.15 -4.86
CA GLY A 55 10.31 7.54 -5.27
C GLY A 55 11.63 8.16 -5.77
N PRO A 56 11.55 9.30 -6.50
CA PRO A 56 12.70 9.93 -7.16
C PRO A 56 13.81 10.40 -6.21
N GLU A 57 13.51 10.54 -4.92
CA GLU A 57 14.44 11.00 -3.88
C GLU A 57 14.87 9.89 -2.92
N ALA A 58 14.76 8.63 -3.31
CA ALA A 58 15.20 7.51 -2.49
C ALA A 58 16.72 7.44 -2.36
N HIS A 59 17.23 7.12 -1.18
CA HIS A 59 18.66 7.05 -0.88
C HIS A 59 18.99 5.79 -0.07
N ASP A 60 20.11 5.14 -0.36
CA ASP A 60 20.56 3.98 0.40
C ASP A 60 21.10 4.39 1.80
N ARG A 61 21.53 3.40 2.59
CA ARG A 61 22.12 3.64 3.92
C ARG A 61 23.39 4.51 3.87
N GLY A 62 24.06 4.56 2.72
CA GLY A 62 25.24 5.40 2.47
C GLY A 62 24.89 6.80 1.96
N GLY A 63 23.60 7.13 1.80
CA GLY A 63 23.14 8.41 1.27
C GLY A 63 23.23 8.51 -0.25
N ASN A 64 23.46 7.41 -0.98
CA ASN A 64 23.47 7.42 -2.44
C ASN A 64 22.05 7.29 -2.99
N THR A 65 21.70 8.07 -4.01
CA THR A 65 20.38 7.97 -4.65
C THR A 65 20.13 6.56 -5.20
N ILE A 66 19.05 5.92 -4.74
CA ILE A 66 18.57 4.66 -5.27
C ILE A 66 17.90 4.97 -6.60
N LYS A 67 18.57 4.63 -7.70
CA LYS A 67 17.94 4.66 -9.02
C LYS A 67 16.89 3.55 -9.07
N SER A 68 15.62 3.94 -9.11
CA SER A 68 14.51 3.00 -9.27
C SER A 68 14.71 2.18 -10.55
N GLU A 69 15.01 0.89 -10.42
CA GLU A 69 15.21 -0.01 -11.56
C GLU A 69 13.95 -0.14 -12.45
N ALA A 70 12.78 0.32 -11.97
CA ALA A 70 11.57 0.47 -12.78
C ALA A 70 11.78 1.35 -14.03
N THR A 71 12.79 2.23 -14.04
CA THR A 71 13.14 3.08 -15.20
C THR A 71 13.94 2.37 -16.31
N LEU A 72 14.48 1.17 -16.07
CA LEU A 72 15.37 0.48 -17.02
C LEU A 72 14.66 -0.53 -17.94
N GLY A 73 13.33 -0.47 -18.00
CA GLY A 73 12.53 -1.34 -18.85
C GLY A 73 11.83 -2.43 -18.04
N ILE A 74 10.63 -2.75 -18.51
CA ILE A 74 9.64 -3.62 -17.88
C ILE A 74 10.28 -4.96 -17.52
N ARG A 75 10.62 -5.15 -16.25
CA ARG A 75 10.71 -6.51 -15.70
C ARG A 75 9.29 -7.06 -15.66
N LYS A 76 9.07 -8.19 -16.34
CA LYS A 76 7.90 -9.04 -16.10
C LYS A 76 8.35 -10.18 -15.19
N PRO A 77 8.00 -10.17 -13.89
CA PRO A 77 8.02 -11.40 -13.11
C PRO A 77 6.76 -11.48 -12.22
N GLU A 78 5.60 -11.68 -12.84
CA GLU A 78 4.40 -12.20 -12.16
C GLU A 78 3.88 -11.40 -10.94
N ASP A 79 4.09 -10.07 -10.98
CA ASP A 79 3.43 -9.02 -10.20
C ASP A 79 3.64 -9.03 -8.68
N HIS A 80 4.87 -9.33 -8.26
CA HIS A 80 5.37 -9.14 -6.89
C HIS A 80 6.05 -7.78 -6.73
N ILE A 81 5.29 -6.69 -6.63
CA ILE A 81 5.82 -5.32 -6.66
C ILE A 81 5.50 -4.58 -5.36
N ALA A 82 6.46 -3.85 -4.81
CA ALA A 82 6.23 -2.91 -3.71
C ALA A 82 6.66 -1.49 -4.09
N TYR A 83 5.70 -0.56 -4.09
CA TYR A 83 5.94 0.88 -4.21
C TYR A 83 6.12 1.46 -2.81
N LEU A 84 7.24 2.11 -2.53
CA LEU A 84 7.55 2.60 -1.18
C LEU A 84 7.55 4.13 -1.11
N ASP A 85 6.94 4.66 -0.05
CA ASP A 85 6.75 6.10 0.15
C ASP A 85 8.00 6.77 0.75
N TYR A 86 8.85 6.02 1.47
CA TYR A 86 10.03 6.55 2.17
C TYR A 86 11.33 5.89 1.77
N THR A 87 12.41 6.63 2.02
CA THR A 87 13.68 6.51 1.35
C THR A 87 14.68 5.57 2.04
N ASN A 88 14.51 5.25 3.34
CA ASN A 88 15.54 4.56 4.14
C ASN A 88 15.23 3.07 4.42
N PHE A 89 14.92 2.33 3.36
CA PHE A 89 14.25 1.02 3.46
C PHE A 89 15.15 -0.13 3.93
N LEU A 90 16.45 -0.15 3.59
CA LEU A 90 17.33 -1.33 3.79
C LEU A 90 17.50 -1.77 5.25
N GLY A 91 17.28 -0.89 6.24
CA GLY A 91 17.29 -1.28 7.65
C GLY A 91 16.05 -2.05 8.12
N VAL A 92 15.01 -2.11 7.28
CA VAL A 92 13.65 -2.33 7.74
C VAL A 92 12.89 -3.38 6.90
N ILE A 93 13.55 -3.97 5.90
CA ILE A 93 12.90 -4.88 4.92
C ILE A 93 12.63 -6.28 5.48
N ASN A 94 13.49 -6.74 6.40
CA ASN A 94 13.40 -8.08 6.99
C ASN A 94 12.54 -8.06 8.25
N ARG A 95 11.29 -7.58 8.11
CA ARG A 95 10.26 -7.69 9.15
C ARG A 95 8.89 -7.85 8.50
N SER A 96 7.97 -8.36 9.30
CA SER A 96 6.56 -8.47 8.88
C SER A 96 5.84 -7.13 9.01
N TYR A 97 5.11 -6.77 7.97
CA TYR A 97 4.25 -5.59 7.91
C TYR A 97 2.79 -5.99 7.83
N THR A 98 1.92 -5.23 8.48
CA THR A 98 0.49 -5.34 8.25
C THR A 98 0.16 -4.73 6.90
N CYS A 99 -0.51 -5.49 6.03
CA CYS A 99 -0.99 -5.00 4.74
C CYS A 99 -2.51 -5.09 4.66
N ILE A 100 -3.17 -3.99 4.31
CA ILE A 100 -4.62 -3.93 4.14
C ILE A 100 -4.98 -3.87 2.66
N LEU A 101 -5.76 -4.85 2.19
CA LEU A 101 -6.16 -4.93 0.78
C LEU A 101 -7.16 -3.81 0.46
N VAL A 102 -6.84 -2.99 -0.54
CA VAL A 102 -7.65 -1.84 -0.95
C VAL A 102 -8.44 -2.16 -2.22
N ALA A 103 -7.78 -2.81 -3.18
CA ALA A 103 -8.37 -3.06 -4.48
C ALA A 103 -7.92 -4.39 -5.10
N LYS A 104 -8.78 -4.89 -5.99
CA LYS A 104 -8.48 -5.93 -6.96
C LYS A 104 -8.42 -5.28 -8.34
N LEU A 105 -7.31 -5.43 -9.03
CA LEU A 105 -7.03 -4.78 -10.30
C LEU A 105 -7.02 -5.84 -11.40
N LEU A 106 -7.65 -5.53 -12.53
CA LEU A 106 -7.48 -6.25 -13.79
C LEU A 106 -6.59 -5.38 -14.67
N PRO A 107 -5.32 -5.77 -14.93
CA PRO A 107 -4.43 -4.98 -15.76
C PRO A 107 -5.01 -4.86 -17.18
N SER A 108 -5.15 -3.63 -17.68
CA SER A 108 -5.78 -3.33 -18.98
C SER A 108 -4.98 -3.81 -20.19
N MET A 109 -3.72 -4.20 -19.98
CA MET A 109 -2.76 -4.57 -21.03
C MET A 109 -2.78 -6.07 -21.36
N TRP A 110 -3.64 -6.85 -20.72
CA TRP A 110 -3.59 -8.31 -20.77
C TRP A 110 -4.73 -8.87 -21.63
N THR A 111 -4.43 -9.89 -22.44
CA THR A 111 -5.44 -10.56 -23.26
C THR A 111 -6.44 -11.32 -22.37
N PRO A 112 -7.67 -11.62 -22.84
CA PRO A 112 -8.66 -12.36 -22.05
C PRO A 112 -8.18 -13.71 -21.49
N GLU A 113 -7.24 -14.37 -22.17
CA GLU A 113 -6.63 -15.65 -21.78
C GLU A 113 -5.54 -15.48 -20.72
N GLU A 114 -4.94 -14.29 -20.63
CA GLU A 114 -3.88 -13.99 -19.67
C GLU A 114 -4.41 -13.32 -18.40
N LYS A 115 -5.65 -12.79 -18.39
CA LYS A 115 -6.25 -12.03 -17.27
C LYS A 115 -5.93 -12.64 -15.89
N ARG A 116 -4.95 -12.06 -15.18
CA ARG A 116 -4.71 -12.30 -13.76
C ARG A 116 -5.19 -11.10 -12.96
N MET A 117 -5.72 -11.36 -11.77
CA MET A 117 -6.18 -10.31 -10.87
C MET A 117 -5.06 -9.96 -9.89
N ILE A 118 -4.79 -8.68 -9.72
CA ILE A 118 -3.77 -8.20 -8.78
C ILE A 118 -4.44 -7.60 -7.56
N GLY A 119 -4.05 -8.07 -6.38
CA GLY A 119 -4.41 -7.44 -5.12
C GLY A 119 -3.46 -6.29 -4.82
N ALA A 120 -3.99 -5.08 -4.68
CA ALA A 120 -3.25 -3.90 -4.24
C ALA A 120 -3.58 -3.58 -2.78
N ALA A 121 -2.56 -3.59 -1.92
CA ALA A 121 -2.69 -3.40 -0.49
C ALA A 121 -1.79 -2.27 0.02
N LEU A 122 -2.23 -1.51 1.03
CA LEU A 122 -1.35 -0.55 1.70
C LEU A 122 -0.40 -1.29 2.63
N ILE A 123 0.88 -0.91 2.63
CA ILE A 123 1.88 -1.36 3.60
C ILE A 123 1.83 -0.40 4.78
N LEU A 124 1.56 -0.93 5.98
CA LEU A 124 1.33 -0.14 7.18
C LEU A 124 2.45 -0.36 8.20
N GLU A 125 2.99 0.73 8.72
CA GLU A 125 3.90 0.77 9.87
C GLU A 125 3.14 1.27 11.09
N VAL A 126 3.29 0.58 12.23
CA VAL A 126 2.71 1.04 13.50
C VAL A 126 3.49 2.27 13.96
N THR A 127 2.78 3.38 14.20
CA THR A 127 3.37 4.62 14.73
C THR A 127 3.14 4.76 16.22
N ASP A 128 1.94 4.45 16.70
CA ASP A 128 1.57 4.53 18.12
C ASP A 128 0.37 3.60 18.44
N HIS A 129 0.16 3.35 19.73
CA HIS A 129 -0.99 2.62 20.27
C HIS A 129 -1.86 3.57 21.09
N VAL A 130 -2.82 4.23 20.44
CA VAL A 130 -3.75 5.15 21.12
C VAL A 130 -5.09 4.44 21.38
N GLY A 131 -5.30 3.98 22.62
CA GLY A 131 -6.56 3.36 23.04
C GLY A 131 -6.84 2.00 22.37
N ALA A 132 -8.03 1.84 21.77
CA ALA A 132 -8.46 0.56 21.18
C ALA A 132 -8.07 0.37 19.69
N ALA A 133 -7.55 1.40 19.04
CA ALA A 133 -7.11 1.35 17.64
C ALA A 133 -5.59 1.58 17.56
N SER A 134 -4.88 0.73 16.82
CA SER A 134 -3.47 1.00 16.52
C SER A 134 -3.41 2.09 15.45
N GLN A 135 -2.59 3.11 15.65
CA GLN A 135 -2.31 4.13 14.65
C GLN A 135 -1.25 3.62 13.70
N TYR A 136 -1.51 3.83 12.42
CA TYR A 136 -0.65 3.37 11.36
C TYR A 136 -0.28 4.53 10.44
N LYS A 137 0.97 4.49 9.99
CA LYS A 137 1.43 5.28 8.86
C LYS A 137 1.50 4.40 7.63
N ARG A 138 1.01 4.91 6.51
CA ARG A 138 1.25 4.28 5.21
C ARG A 138 2.73 4.49 4.84
N ILE A 139 3.40 3.42 4.48
CA ILE A 139 4.80 3.46 4.01
C ILE A 139 4.96 2.93 2.58
N GLY A 140 3.89 2.46 1.97
CA GLY A 140 3.91 2.00 0.58
C GLY A 140 2.64 1.26 0.15
N VAL A 141 2.70 0.68 -1.04
CA VAL A 141 1.68 -0.15 -1.66
C VAL A 141 2.32 -1.45 -2.15
N LEU A 142 1.76 -2.58 -1.73
CA LEU A 142 2.14 -3.92 -2.14
C LEU A 142 1.14 -4.45 -3.18
N CYS A 143 1.65 -4.86 -4.32
CA CYS A 143 0.91 -5.54 -5.38
C CYS A 143 1.36 -6.99 -5.42
N LEU A 144 0.40 -7.92 -5.37
CA LEU A 144 0.62 -9.37 -5.45
C LEU A 144 -0.52 -10.06 -6.21
N PRO A 145 -0.31 -11.23 -6.83
CA PRO A 145 -1.37 -12.05 -7.41
C PRO A 145 -2.52 -12.32 -6.42
N TYR A 146 -3.75 -11.92 -6.78
CA TYR A 146 -4.91 -11.98 -5.90
C TYR A 146 -5.21 -13.42 -5.45
N GLU A 147 -5.26 -14.34 -6.40
CA GLU A 147 -5.65 -15.73 -6.19
C GLU A 147 -4.71 -16.45 -5.23
N GLN A 148 -3.42 -16.12 -5.25
CA GLN A 148 -2.40 -16.77 -4.43
C GLN A 148 -2.32 -16.19 -3.01
N TYR A 149 -2.41 -14.86 -2.89
CA TYR A 149 -2.08 -14.18 -1.65
C TYR A 149 -3.29 -13.71 -0.85
N TRP A 150 -4.41 -13.45 -1.53
CA TRP A 150 -5.53 -12.68 -0.98
C TRP A 150 -6.88 -13.40 -1.02
N ALA A 151 -7.10 -14.35 -1.93
CA ALA A 151 -8.39 -15.01 -2.13
C ALA A 151 -8.96 -15.67 -0.87
N ASN A 152 -8.10 -16.14 0.03
CA ASN A 152 -8.49 -16.83 1.26
C ASN A 152 -8.36 -15.96 2.52
N VAL A 153 -8.09 -14.65 2.39
CA VAL A 153 -7.99 -13.76 3.55
C VAL A 153 -9.37 -13.53 4.15
N GLN A 154 -9.57 -14.00 5.39
CA GLN A 154 -10.79 -13.79 6.17
C GLN A 154 -10.62 -12.69 7.23
N ASP A 155 -9.37 -12.48 7.67
CA ASP A 155 -9.05 -11.48 8.69
C ASP A 155 -9.32 -10.08 8.17
N SER A 156 -9.99 -9.28 8.99
CA SER A 156 -10.28 -7.87 8.71
C SER A 156 -10.01 -7.04 9.95
N LYS A 157 -9.54 -5.81 9.76
CA LYS A 157 -9.19 -4.91 10.87
C LYS A 157 -9.60 -3.48 10.57
N THR A 158 -10.02 -2.76 11.61
CA THR A 158 -10.13 -1.31 11.58
C THR A 158 -8.78 -0.70 11.89
N VAL A 159 -8.29 0.17 11.03
CA VAL A 159 -7.02 0.89 11.21
C VAL A 159 -7.25 2.39 11.08
N GLU A 160 -6.60 3.16 11.94
CA GLU A 160 -6.52 4.62 11.80
C GLU A 160 -5.22 4.94 11.05
N LEU A 161 -5.34 5.51 9.86
CA LEU A 161 -4.21 6.07 9.12
C LEU A 161 -4.01 7.52 9.53
N VAL A 162 -2.80 7.84 9.99
CA VAL A 162 -2.37 9.18 10.45
C VAL A 162 -1.14 9.68 9.70
#